data_AF-A0A954NFL2-F1
#
_entry.id   AF-A0A954NFL2-F1
#
_cell.length_a   1.000
_cell.length_b   1.000
_cell.length_c   1.000
_cell.angle_alpha   90.00
_cell.angle_beta   90.00
_cell.angle_gamma   90.00
#
_symmetry.space_group_name_H-M   'P 1'
#
loop_
_entity.id
_entity.type
_entity.pdbx_description
1 polymer ?
#
loop_
_entity_poly.entity_id
_entity_poly.type
_entity_poly.pdbx_seq_one_letter_code
_entity_poly.pdbx_strand_id
1 'polypeptide(L)' 'MLAMRRILYSFLFLPVSFTAIGCQPEKELIDIETPAGGVEVRENEQTGEVTIDVDEQP' A
#
# COMPACT_ATOMS: atom_id res chain seq x y z
N MET A 1 -39.31 -15.71 20.58
CA MET A 1 -37.83 -15.82 20.50
C MET A 1 -37.30 -15.93 19.06
N LEU A 2 -37.86 -15.21 18.07
CA LEU A 2 -37.31 -15.16 16.70
C LEU A 2 -36.64 -13.80 16.35
N ALA A 3 -37.01 -12.71 17.04
CA ALA A 3 -36.49 -11.37 16.78
C ALA A 3 -35.03 -11.18 17.24
N MET A 4 -34.63 -11.85 18.32
CA MET A 4 -33.30 -11.73 18.93
C MET A 4 -32.18 -12.35 18.08
N ARG A 5 -32.52 -13.35 17.25
CA ARG A 5 -31.56 -14.08 16.40
C ARG A 5 -31.26 -13.35 15.08
N ARG A 6 -32.10 -12.38 14.68
CA ARG A 6 -31.87 -11.53 13.50
C ARG A 6 -30.94 -10.35 13.79
N ILE A 7 -30.98 -9.83 15.02
CA ILE A 7 -30.12 -8.72 15.46
C ILE A 7 -28.65 -9.18 15.60
N LEU A 8 -28.44 -10.44 15.97
CA LEU A 8 -27.10 -11.02 16.15
C LEU A 8 -26.27 -11.06 14.84
N TYR A 9 -26.92 -11.19 13.68
CA TYR A 9 -26.23 -11.18 12.39
C TYR A 9 -25.92 -9.78 11.86
N SER A 10 -26.59 -8.73 12.37
CA SER A 10 -26.37 -7.35 11.92
C SER A 10 -25.11 -6.72 12.51
N PHE A 11 -24.61 -7.23 13.64
CA PHE A 11 -23.37 -6.77 14.28
C PHE A 11 -22.11 -7.50 13.77
N LEU A 12 -22.27 -8.64 13.09
CA LEU A 12 -21.16 -9.48 12.63
C LEU A 12 -20.51 -8.99 11.33
N PHE A 13 -21.13 -8.04 10.62
CA PHE A 13 -20.67 -7.58 9.29
C PHE A 13 -19.98 -6.21 9.28
N LEU A 14 -19.70 -5.58 10.44
CA LEU A 14 -19.34 -4.16 10.48
C LEU A 14 -17.84 -3.77 10.36
N PRO A 15 -16.80 -4.61 10.59
CA PRO A 15 -15.42 -4.09 10.54
C PRO A 15 -14.61 -4.58 9.32
N VAL A 16 -15.22 -4.76 8.14
CA VAL A 16 -14.45 -5.08 6.92
C VAL A 16 -14.03 -3.82 6.14
N SER A 17 -14.59 -2.66 6.48
CA SER A 17 -14.38 -1.43 5.68
C SER A 17 -13.11 -0.63 6.02
N PHE A 18 -12.33 -1.02 7.04
CA PHE A 18 -11.20 -0.21 7.53
C PHE A 18 -9.80 -0.63 7.05
N THR A 19 -9.67 -1.72 6.28
CA THR A 19 -8.34 -2.24 5.90
C THR A 19 -7.77 -1.69 4.59
N ALA A 20 -8.45 -0.74 3.93
CA ALA A 20 -8.05 -0.28 2.59
C ALA A 20 -7.16 0.99 2.57
N ILE A 21 -6.93 1.67 3.70
CA ILE A 21 -6.18 2.94 3.72
C ILE A 21 -4.65 2.73 3.63
N GLY A 22 -4.17 1.49 3.77
CA GLY A 22 -2.73 1.18 3.81
C GLY A 22 -2.12 0.54 2.56
N CYS A 23 -2.90 0.33 1.51
CA CYS A 23 -2.38 -0.25 0.26
C CYS A 23 -2.17 0.88 -0.76
N GLN A 24 -0.99 1.51 -0.72
CA GLN A 24 -0.56 2.46 -1.74
C GLN A 24 0.24 1.71 -2.81
N PRO A 25 -0.23 1.65 -4.07
CA PRO A 25 0.51 1.04 -5.15
C PRO A 25 1.69 1.95 -5.54
N GLU A 26 2.90 1.43 -5.37
CA GLU A 26 4.13 2.02 -5.90
C GLU A 26 4.49 1.32 -7.21
N LYS A 27 4.93 2.12 -8.19
CA LYS A 27 5.40 1.64 -9.48
C LYS A 27 6.86 2.01 -9.66
N GLU A 28 7.68 1.01 -9.93
CA GLU A 28 9.07 1.20 -10.34
C GLU A 28 9.12 1.76 -11.76
N LEU A 29 9.82 2.89 -11.93
CA LEU A 29 10.01 3.55 -13.21
C LEU A 29 11.36 3.23 -13.82
N ILE A 30 12.42 3.30 -12.99
CA ILE A 30 13.80 3.13 -13.39
C ILE A 30 14.55 2.49 -12.22
N ASP A 31 15.22 1.38 -12.47
CA ASP A 31 16.21 0.78 -11.57
C ASP A 31 17.51 0.59 -12.36
N ILE A 32 18.56 1.28 -11.91
CA ILE A 32 19.88 1.23 -12.52
C ILE A 32 20.89 0.84 -11.44
N GLU A 33 21.37 -0.39 -11.54
CA GLU A 33 22.52 -0.86 -10.77
C GLU A 33 23.83 -0.52 -11.49
N THR A 34 24.76 0.13 -10.78
CA THR A 34 26.12 0.37 -11.26
C THR A 34 27.14 -0.18 -10.27
N PRO A 35 28.39 -0.47 -10.70
CA PRO A 35 29.45 -0.87 -9.79
C PRO A 35 29.81 0.16 -8.70
N ALA A 36 29.32 1.40 -8.81
CA ALA A 36 29.57 2.47 -7.84
C ALA A 36 28.36 2.72 -6.91
N GLY A 37 27.24 2.04 -7.13
CA GLY A 37 25.98 2.38 -6.49
C GLY A 37 24.76 2.12 -7.37
N GLY A 38 23.57 2.22 -6.78
CA GLY A 38 22.29 2.07 -7.46
C GLY A 38 21.50 3.38 -7.50
N VAL A 39 20.64 3.54 -8.50
CA VAL A 39 19.62 4.58 -8.52
C VAL A 39 18.27 3.93 -8.80
N GLU A 40 17.34 4.07 -7.85
CA GLU A 40 15.98 3.60 -7.96
C GLU A 40 15.02 4.79 -8.02
N VAL A 41 14.09 4.77 -8.98
CA VAL A 41 13.04 5.77 -9.14
C VAL A 41 11.69 5.08 -9.08
N ARG A 42 10.89 5.45 -8.08
CA ARG A 42 9.53 4.96 -7.87
C ARG A 42 8.52 6.10 -7.94
N GLU A 43 7.35 5.82 -8.49
CA GLU A 43 6.20 6.71 -8.51
C GLU A 43 5.03 6.08 -7.76
N ASN A 44 4.41 6.85 -6.86
CA ASN A 44 3.16 6.49 -6.22
C ASN A 44 2.00 6.70 -7.21
N GLU A 45 1.32 5.62 -7.62
CA GLU A 45 0.28 5.71 -8.65
C GLU A 45 -0.99 6.43 -8.17
N GLN A 46 -1.15 6.66 -6.87
CA GLN A 46 -2.29 7.37 -6.30
C GLN A 46 -2.04 8.87 -6.14
N THR A 47 -0.85 9.27 -5.72
CA THR A 47 -0.52 10.67 -5.42
C THR A 47 0.31 11.35 -6.51
N GLY A 48 0.98 10.57 -7.38
CA GLY A 48 1.99 11.07 -8.30
C GLY A 48 3.30 11.49 -7.62
N GLU A 49 3.50 11.10 -6.36
CA GLU A 49 4.74 11.35 -5.64
C GLU A 49 5.88 10.53 -6.25
N VAL A 50 7.01 11.19 -6.53
CA VAL A 50 8.20 10.54 -7.10
C VAL A 50 9.28 10.49 -6.02
N THR A 51 9.74 9.28 -5.74
CA THR A 51 10.83 8.99 -4.81
C THR A 51 12.06 8.57 -5.60
N ILE A 52 13.20 9.14 -5.24
CA ILE A 52 14.50 8.83 -5.85
C ILE A 52 15.42 8.37 -4.72
N ASP A 53 15.78 7.09 -4.75
CA ASP A 53 16.73 6.48 -3.83
C ASP A 53 18.08 6.32 -4.53
N VAL A 54 19.14 6.81 -3.90
CA VAL A 54 20.52 6.73 -4.40
C VAL A 54 21.35 6.01 -3.37
N ASP A 55 21.81 4.82 -3.73
CA ASP A 55 22.68 4.00 -2.90
C ASP A 55 24.14 4.24 -3.29
N GLU A 56 24.93 4.79 -2.38
CA GLU A 56 26.38 4.86 -2.52
C GLU A 56 27.00 3.57 -1.96
N GLN A 57 27.85 2.88 -2.74
CA GLN A 57 28.65 1.78 -2.18
C GLN A 57 29.85 2.35 -1.40
N PRO A 58 30.15 1.82 -0.20
CA PRO A 58 31.23 2.31 0.67
C PRO A 58 32.65 2.10 0.10
#